data_AF-A0A354F3U0-F1
#
_entry.id   AF-A0A354F3U0-F1
#
_cell.length_a   1.000
_cell.length_b   1.000
_cell.length_c   1.000
_cell.angle_alpha   90.00
_cell.angle_beta   90.00
_cell.angle_gamma   90.00
#
_symmetry.space_group_name_H-M   'P 1'
#
loop_
_entity.id
_entity.type
_entity.pdbx_description
1 polymer ?
#
loop_
_entity_poly.entity_id
_entity_poly.type
_entity_poly.pdbx_seq_one_letter_code
_entity_poly.pdbx_strand_id
1 'polypeptide(L)'
;MGKVNPAASILENKGEIDAAVKLLKDVCDWDGAASLIMKHAKALLAQNKDQDLEKWISLLPDEIIDHNPWVLYWSGLVWCMPPPF
;
A
#
# COMPACT_ATOMS: atom_id res chain seq x y z
N MET A 1 -11.01 -12.25 -12.87
CA MET A 1 -9.91 -12.79 -12.05
C MET A 1 -8.70 -11.89 -12.25
N GLY A 2 -8.50 -10.91 -11.37
CA GLY A 2 -7.33 -10.03 -11.43
C GLY A 2 -6.08 -10.89 -11.28
N LYS A 3 -5.10 -10.71 -12.17
CA LYS A 3 -3.89 -11.53 -12.16
C LYS A 3 -3.17 -11.31 -10.84
N VAL A 4 -3.08 -12.35 -10.02
CA VAL A 4 -2.26 -12.33 -8.82
C VAL A 4 -0.81 -12.38 -9.28
N ASN A 5 -0.01 -11.36 -8.99
CA ASN A 5 1.41 -11.38 -9.32
C ASN A 5 2.14 -12.37 -8.39
N PRO A 6 2.57 -13.54 -8.88
CA PRO A 6 3.09 -14.60 -8.03
C PRO A 6 4.38 -14.18 -7.30
N ALA A 7 5.18 -13.28 -7.89
CA ALA A 7 6.37 -12.76 -7.23
C ALA A 7 6.02 -11.88 -6.01
N ALA A 8 4.99 -11.03 -6.14
CA ALA A 8 4.49 -10.24 -5.02
C ALA A 8 3.91 -11.13 -3.92
N SER A 9 3.20 -12.21 -4.26
CA SER A 9 2.69 -13.17 -3.27
C SER A 9 3.79 -13.93 -2.53
N ILE A 10 4.90 -14.26 -3.21
CA ILE A 10 6.05 -14.89 -2.56
C ILE A 10 6.69 -13.94 -1.55
N LEU A 11 6.87 -12.67 -1.92
CA LEU A 11 7.43 -11.64 -1.04
C LEU A 11 6.49 -11.36 0.14
N GLU A 12 5.18 -11.30 -0.11
CA GLU A 12 4.15 -11.17 0.93
C GLU A 12 4.25 -12.30 1.96
N ASN A 13 4.34 -13.56 1.50
CA ASN A 13 4.40 -14.72 2.39
C ASN A 13 5.71 -14.80 3.19
N LYS A 14 6.78 -14.16 2.70
CA LYS A 14 8.05 -13.99 3.43
C LYS A 14 8.02 -12.82 4.42
N GLY A 15 6.95 -12.03 4.46
CA GLY A 15 6.84 -10.82 5.27
C GLY A 15 7.55 -9.60 4.68
N GLU A 16 8.07 -9.69 3.45
CA GLU A 16 8.77 -8.61 2.76
C GLU A 16 7.79 -7.72 1.99
N ILE A 17 6.90 -7.05 2.73
CA ILE A 17 5.78 -6.30 2.15
C ILE A 17 6.26 -5.09 1.33
N ASP A 18 7.29 -4.36 1.80
CA ASP A 18 7.87 -3.23 1.05
C ASP A 18 8.44 -3.66 -0.31
N ALA A 19 9.07 -4.84 -0.39
CA ALA A 19 9.57 -5.40 -1.64
C ALA A 19 8.42 -5.84 -2.57
N ALA A 20 7.35 -6.41 -2.01
CA ALA A 20 6.16 -6.76 -2.78
C ALA A 20 5.49 -5.53 -3.42
N VAL A 21 5.33 -4.43 -2.65
CA VAL A 21 4.76 -3.16 -3.16
C VAL A 21 5.64 -2.56 -4.25
N LYS A 22 6.97 -2.54 -4.06
CA LYS A 22 7.91 -2.04 -5.08
C LYS A 22 7.87 -2.85 -6.37
N LEU A 23 7.81 -4.18 -6.27
CA LEU A 23 7.69 -5.04 -7.44
C LEU A 23 6.42 -4.75 -8.24
N LEU A 24 5.29 -4.58 -7.54
CA LEU A 24 4.01 -4.24 -8.16
C LEU A 24 4.05 -2.86 -8.84
N LYS A 25 4.70 -1.89 -8.22
CA LYS A 25 5.01 -0.59 -8.85
C LYS A 25 5.84 -0.77 -10.12
N ASP A 26 6.92 -1.55 -10.07
CA ASP A 26 7.86 -1.73 -11.20
C ASP A 26 7.19 -2.40 -12.40
N VAL A 27 6.20 -3.28 -12.16
CA VAL A 27 5.40 -3.89 -13.23
C VAL A 27 4.12 -3.11 -13.56
N CYS A 28 3.92 -1.93 -12.96
CA CYS A 28 2.72 -1.10 -13.09
C CYS A 28 1.41 -1.83 -12.75
N ASP A 29 1.47 -2.83 -11.85
CA ASP A 29 0.31 -3.55 -11.33
C ASP A 29 -0.26 -2.79 -10.12
N TRP A 30 -0.90 -1.67 -10.41
CA TRP A 30 -1.42 -0.75 -9.39
C TRP A 30 -2.59 -1.33 -8.61
N ASP A 31 -3.43 -2.15 -9.25
CA ASP A 31 -4.53 -2.87 -8.60
C ASP A 31 -4.00 -3.88 -7.57
N GLY A 32 -2.94 -4.61 -7.94
CA GLY A 32 -2.21 -5.49 -7.04
C GLY A 32 -1.58 -4.72 -5.89
N ALA A 33 -0.91 -3.60 -6.18
CA ALA A 33 -0.28 -2.75 -5.17
C ALA A 33 -1.32 -2.21 -4.17
N ALA A 34 -2.44 -1.67 -4.65
CA ALA A 34 -3.52 -1.16 -3.82
C ALA A 34 -4.13 -2.27 -2.94
N SER A 35 -4.39 -3.46 -3.49
CA SER A 35 -4.88 -4.61 -2.72
C SER A 35 -3.92 -5.04 -1.61
N LEU A 36 -2.62 -5.07 -1.92
CA LEU A 36 -1.59 -5.45 -0.95
C LEU A 36 -1.45 -4.40 0.16
N ILE A 37 -1.41 -3.11 -0.20
CA ILE A 37 -1.42 -1.99 0.75
C ILE A 37 -2.65 -2.09 1.65
N MET A 38 -3.84 -2.31 1.10
CA MET A 38 -5.08 -2.44 1.87
C MET A 38 -5.08 -3.61 2.86
N LYS A 39 -4.50 -4.75 2.46
CA LYS A 39 -4.40 -5.95 3.29
C LYS A 39 -3.49 -5.74 4.50
N HIS A 40 -2.42 -4.94 4.33
CA HIS A 40 -1.44 -4.67 5.39
C HIS A 40 -1.65 -3.35 6.13
N ALA A 41 -2.40 -2.40 5.57
CA ALA A 41 -2.65 -1.07 6.16
C ALA A 41 -3.23 -1.14 7.57
N LYS A 42 -4.22 -2.02 7.78
CA LYS A 42 -4.81 -2.23 9.12
C LYS A 42 -3.79 -2.76 10.13
N ALA A 43 -2.90 -3.65 9.71
CA ALA A 43 -1.89 -4.24 10.57
C ALA A 43 -0.76 -3.25 10.90
N LEU A 44 -0.40 -2.37 9.95
CA LEU A 44 0.59 -1.30 10.16
C LEU A 44 0.07 -0.21 11.10
N LEU A 45 -1.18 0.20 10.93
CA LEU A 45 -1.81 1.18 11.83
C LEU A 45 -1.96 0.66 13.26
N ALA A 46 -2.28 -0.62 13.43
CA ALA A 46 -2.31 -1.25 14.75
C ALA A 46 -0.92 -1.31 15.43
N GLN A 47 0.17 -1.20 14.67
CA GLN A 47 1.55 -1.26 15.14
C GLN A 47 2.22 0.11 15.27
N ASN A 48 1.49 1.23 15.10
CA ASN A 48 2.06 2.60 15.01
C ASN A 48 3.16 2.70 13.94
N LYS A 49 2.96 2.04 12.80
CA LYS A 49 3.82 2.12 11.60
C LYS A 49 3.10 2.88 10.48
N ASP A 50 2.47 3.98 10.85
CA ASP A 50 1.82 4.96 9.99
C ASP A 50 2.79 5.53 8.92
N GLN A 51 4.08 5.70 9.25
CA GLN A 51 5.10 6.15 8.28
C GLN A 51 5.34 5.17 7.11
N ASP A 52 5.25 3.85 7.35
CA ASP A 52 5.40 2.85 6.30
C ASP A 52 4.20 2.88 5.34
N LEU A 53 3.01 3.16 5.87
CA LEU A 53 1.78 3.28 5.08
C LEU A 53 1.81 4.55 4.20
N GLU A 54 2.23 5.69 4.74
CA GLU A 54 2.39 6.94 3.99
C GLU A 54 3.33 6.74 2.79
N LYS A 55 4.48 6.13 3.05
CA LYS A 55 5.50 5.84 2.04
C LYS A 55 4.94 4.99 0.91
N TRP A 56 4.12 3.98 1.22
CA TRP A 56 3.54 3.11 0.19
C TRP A 56 2.41 3.78 -0.60
N ILE A 57 1.57 4.59 0.06
CA ILE A 57 0.54 5.38 -0.62
C ILE A 57 1.19 6.38 -1.59
N SER A 58 2.29 7.01 -1.18
CA SER A 58 3.07 7.95 -1.99
C SER A 58 3.76 7.31 -3.22
N LEU A 59 3.78 5.97 -3.31
CA LEU A 59 4.29 5.26 -4.49
C LEU A 59 3.23 5.08 -5.57
N LEU A 60 1.95 5.25 -5.24
CA LEU A 60 0.85 5.11 -6.18
C LEU A 60 0.65 6.41 -6.98
N PRO A 61 0.26 6.34 -8.26
CA PRO A 61 -0.16 7.50 -9.02
C PRO A 61 -1.43 8.12 -8.44
N ASP A 62 -1.56 9.44 -8.49
CA ASP A 62 -2.75 10.18 -8.02
C ASP A 62 -4.05 9.63 -8.63
N GLU A 63 -4.00 9.23 -9.90
CA GLU A 63 -5.15 8.65 -10.61
C GLU A 63 -5.63 7.33 -9.98
N ILE A 64 -4.74 6.55 -9.37
CA ILE A 64 -5.09 5.32 -8.64
C ILE A 64 -5.60 5.63 -7.24
N ILE A 65 -5.04 6.66 -6.60
CA ILE A 65 -5.48 7.14 -5.29
C ILE A 65 -6.91 7.67 -5.38
N ASP A 66 -7.20 8.49 -6.39
CA ASP A 66 -8.51 9.11 -6.61
C ASP A 66 -9.60 8.11 -7.02
N HIS A 67 -9.24 7.08 -7.79
CA HIS A 67 -10.19 6.05 -8.22
C HIS A 67 -10.37 4.91 -7.21
N ASN A 68 -9.59 4.87 -6.12
CA ASN A 68 -9.72 3.87 -5.07
C ASN A 68 -10.17 4.51 -3.75
N PRO A 69 -11.48 4.46 -3.41
CA PRO A 69 -12.04 5.12 -2.24
C PRO A 69 -11.36 4.73 -0.92
N TRP A 70 -10.78 3.53 -0.86
CA TRP A 70 -10.09 3.06 0.33
C TRP A 70 -8.68 3.60 0.44
N VAL A 71 -7.95 3.71 -0.66
CA VAL A 71 -6.62 4.35 -0.68
C VAL A 71 -6.78 5.83 -0.31
N LEU A 72 -7.80 6.49 -0.86
CA LEU A 72 -8.16 7.88 -0.52
C LEU A 72 -8.52 8.06 0.96
N TYR A 73 -9.25 7.11 1.55
CA TYR A 73 -9.57 7.13 2.98
C TYR A 73 -8.32 7.05 3.85
N TRP A 74 -7.39 6.15 3.52
CA TRP A 74 -6.14 6.00 4.27
C TRP A 74 -5.18 7.16 4.06
N SER A 75 -5.08 7.72 2.85
CA SER A 75 -4.27 8.92 2.61
C SER A 75 -4.78 10.10 3.43
N GLY A 76 -6.09 10.30 3.49
CA GLY A 76 -6.72 11.30 4.34
C GLY A 76 -6.43 11.11 5.83
N LEU A 77 -6.45 9.87 6.33
CA LEU A 77 -6.13 9.58 7.73
C LEU A 77 -4.65 9.85 8.08
N VAL A 78 -3.74 9.43 7.21
CA VAL A 78 -2.29 9.66 7.38
C VAL A 78 -1.98 11.16 7.36
N TRP A 79 -2.60 11.92 6.46
CA TRP A 79 -2.36 13.36 6.35
C TRP A 79 -3.12 14.21 7.37
N CYS A 80 -4.23 13.71 7.93
CA CYS A 80 -5.00 14.43 8.97
C CYS A 80 -4.35 14.31 10.36
N MET A 81 -3.56 13.28 10.60
CA MET A 81 -2.80 13.09 11.84
C MET A 81 -1.32 12.88 11.52
N PRO A 82 -0.58 13.94 11.10
CA PRO A 82 0.86 13.82 11.00
C PRO A 82 1.40 13.51 12.41
N PRO A 83 2.35 12.56 12.56
CA PRO A 83 2.98 12.30 13.85
C PRO A 83 3.60 13.60 14.39
N PRO A 84 3.47 13.89 15.69
CA PRO A 84 4.17 15.02 16.28
C PRO A 84 5.67 14.74 16.16
N PHE A 85 6.36 15.54 15.34
CA PHE A 85 7.82 15.60 15.35
C PHE A 85 8.32 16.06 16.73
#